data_AF-A0A938XW16-F1
#
_entry.id   AF-A0A938XW16-F1
#
_cell.length_a   1.000
_cell.length_b   1.000
_cell.length_c   1.000
_cell.angle_alpha   90.00
_cell.angle_beta   90.00
_cell.angle_gamma   90.00
#
_symmetry.space_group_name_H-M   'P 1'
#
loop_
_entity.id
_entity.type
_entity.pdbx_description
1 polymer ?
#
loop_
_entity_poly.entity_id
_entity_poly.type
_entity_poly.pdbx_seq_one_letter_code
_entity_poly.pdbx_strand_id
1 'polypeptide(L)'
;MSRQQQSTIFSKIDNLDINHEQIRDEMVKDIYDTAEEIAERNIASSEVEKESWGEKFDTLLTSKCLGFPMMLLMLGIVFWVTIVGANYPSAMLAKFLFWIEGHLSNLFVALQAPEWLHGMLIKGVYRTLAWVISVMLPPMAIFFPIFTLLEDLGLLPRVAFNLDNFFKKAGGQW
;
A
#
# COMPACT_ATOMS: atom_id res chain seq x y z
N MET A 1 -72.12 30.84 -13.44
CA MET A 1 -70.86 31.43 -12.91
C MET A 1 -69.83 30.36 -12.49
N SER A 2 -69.68 29.24 -13.23
CA SER A 2 -68.83 28.11 -12.78
C SER A 2 -67.79 27.60 -13.79
N ARG A 3 -67.69 28.18 -15.00
CA ARG A 3 -66.72 27.73 -16.04
C ARG A 3 -65.51 28.65 -16.26
N GLN A 4 -65.58 29.91 -15.85
CA GLN A 4 -64.49 30.88 -16.03
C GLN A 4 -63.41 30.82 -14.94
N GLN A 5 -63.71 30.23 -13.78
CA GLN A 5 -62.77 30.12 -12.66
C GLN A 5 -61.91 28.84 -12.74
N GLN A 6 -62.35 27.83 -13.51
CA GLN A 6 -61.59 26.60 -13.74
C GLN A 6 -60.48 26.78 -14.80
N SER A 7 -60.68 27.66 -15.80
CA SER A 7 -59.65 27.95 -16.83
C SER A 7 -58.48 28.81 -16.31
N THR A 8 -58.73 29.65 -15.29
CA THR A 8 -57.68 30.43 -14.61
C THR A 8 -56.82 29.59 -13.67
N ILE A 9 -57.33 28.45 -13.20
CA ILE A 9 -56.59 27.52 -12.34
C ILE A 9 -55.72 26.58 -13.21
N PHE A 10 -56.23 26.09 -14.34
CA PHE A 10 -55.45 25.24 -15.26
C PHE A 10 -54.25 25.97 -15.90
N SER A 11 -54.40 27.24 -16.26
CA SER A 11 -53.27 28.05 -16.79
C SER A 11 -52.19 28.36 -15.74
N LYS A 12 -52.53 28.28 -14.44
CA LYS A 12 -51.56 28.46 -13.35
C LYS A 12 -50.83 27.16 -13.00
N ILE A 13 -51.41 26.01 -13.35
CA ILE A 13 -50.82 24.67 -13.17
C ILE A 13 -49.84 24.35 -14.32
N ASP A 14 -50.13 24.74 -15.57
CA ASP A 14 -49.18 24.57 -16.68
C ASP A 14 -47.92 25.47 -16.56
N ASN A 15 -48.01 26.61 -15.87
CA ASN A 15 -46.84 27.45 -15.56
C ASN A 15 -45.99 26.93 -14.37
N LEU A 16 -46.45 25.89 -13.68
CA LEU A 16 -45.68 25.23 -12.60
C LEU A 16 -44.78 24.11 -13.14
N ASP A 17 -45.14 23.47 -14.25
CA ASP A 17 -44.34 22.40 -14.87
C ASP A 17 -43.07 22.96 -15.57
N ILE A 18 -43.18 24.17 -16.14
CA ILE A 18 -42.05 24.90 -16.75
C ILE A 18 -41.01 25.35 -15.70
N ASN A 19 -41.40 25.47 -14.43
CA ASN A 19 -40.49 25.89 -13.36
C ASN A 19 -39.58 24.75 -12.87
N HIS A 20 -39.94 23.47 -13.04
CA HIS A 20 -39.18 22.39 -12.41
C HIS A 20 -37.82 22.13 -13.10
N GLU A 21 -37.73 22.30 -14.43
CA GLU A 21 -36.45 22.24 -15.14
C GLU A 21 -35.57 23.46 -14.84
N GLN A 22 -36.13 24.67 -14.84
CA GLN A 22 -35.36 25.88 -14.55
C GLN A 22 -34.82 25.88 -13.12
N ILE A 23 -35.62 25.45 -12.14
CA ILE A 23 -35.19 25.30 -10.74
C ILE A 23 -34.11 24.22 -10.59
N ARG A 24 -34.18 23.14 -11.38
CA ARG A 24 -33.15 22.09 -11.38
C ARG A 24 -31.85 22.60 -11.97
N ASP A 25 -31.90 23.32 -13.08
CA ASP A 25 -30.72 23.90 -13.73
C ASP A 25 -30.08 24.97 -12.84
N GLU A 26 -30.89 25.78 -12.16
CA GLU A 26 -30.42 26.79 -11.21
C GLU A 26 -29.80 26.15 -9.95
N MET A 27 -30.41 25.08 -9.40
CA MET A 27 -29.79 24.29 -8.31
C MET A 27 -28.48 23.63 -8.74
N VAL A 28 -28.42 23.06 -9.95
CA VAL A 28 -27.20 22.43 -10.47
C VAL A 28 -26.11 23.48 -10.61
N LYS A 29 -26.44 24.68 -11.10
CA LYS A 29 -25.52 25.79 -11.22
C LYS A 29 -24.97 26.23 -9.85
N ASP A 30 -25.84 26.41 -8.86
CA ASP A 30 -25.43 26.77 -7.49
C ASP A 30 -24.48 25.72 -6.87
N ILE A 31 -24.71 24.43 -7.15
CA ILE A 31 -23.82 23.34 -6.71
C ILE A 31 -22.45 23.44 -7.38
N TYR A 32 -22.40 23.70 -8.68
CA TYR A 32 -21.14 23.87 -9.41
C TYR A 32 -20.39 25.12 -8.97
N ASP A 33 -21.08 26.25 -8.79
CA ASP A 33 -20.49 27.51 -8.34
C ASP A 33 -19.90 27.37 -6.92
N THR A 34 -20.61 26.66 -6.01
CA THR A 34 -20.10 26.35 -4.67
C THR A 34 -18.88 25.41 -4.71
N ALA A 35 -18.90 24.41 -5.59
CA ALA A 35 -17.77 23.50 -5.76
C ALA A 35 -16.54 24.21 -6.34
N GLU A 36 -16.74 25.15 -7.27
CA GLU A 36 -15.70 26.00 -7.86
C GLU A 36 -15.09 26.93 -6.80
N GLU A 37 -15.90 27.60 -5.98
CA GLU A 37 -15.43 28.45 -4.88
C GLU A 37 -14.57 27.66 -3.88
N ILE A 38 -14.99 26.44 -3.51
CA ILE A 38 -14.24 25.56 -2.61
C ILE A 38 -12.92 25.12 -3.27
N ALA A 39 -12.93 24.79 -4.56
CA ALA A 39 -11.75 24.38 -5.29
C ALA A 39 -10.74 25.53 -5.42
N GLU A 40 -11.18 26.73 -5.84
CA GLU A 40 -10.33 27.91 -5.97
C GLU A 40 -9.72 28.32 -4.63
N ARG A 41 -10.50 28.28 -3.54
CA ARG A 41 -10.00 28.60 -2.20
C ARG A 41 -8.89 27.65 -1.72
N ASN A 42 -8.98 26.37 -2.07
CA ASN A 42 -7.96 25.38 -1.73
C ASN A 42 -6.72 25.48 -2.63
N ILE A 43 -6.89 25.86 -3.90
CA ILE A 43 -5.79 26.02 -4.86
C ILE A 43 -4.98 27.29 -4.53
N ALA A 44 -5.64 28.41 -4.21
CA ALA A 44 -4.98 29.66 -3.82
C ALA A 44 -4.23 29.59 -2.47
N SER A 45 -4.54 28.60 -1.62
CA SER A 45 -3.83 28.37 -0.35
C SER A 45 -2.64 27.41 -0.48
N SER A 46 -2.32 26.91 -1.68
CA SER A 46 -1.24 25.95 -1.90
C SER A 46 0.12 26.57 -2.23
N GLU A 47 0.23 27.90 -2.27
CA GLU A 47 1.41 28.60 -2.82
C GLU A 47 2.36 29.24 -1.78
N VAL A 48 2.31 28.84 -0.50
CA VAL A 48 3.26 29.36 0.51
C VAL A 48 4.01 28.25 1.25
N GLU A 49 5.24 28.05 0.78
CA GLU A 49 6.46 27.70 1.51
C GLU A 49 6.40 26.63 2.60
N LYS A 50 7.00 25.48 2.29
CA LYS A 50 8.03 24.88 3.13
C LYS A 50 9.00 24.10 2.24
N GLU A 51 10.11 24.75 1.87
CA GLU A 51 11.36 24.06 1.53
C GLU A 51 11.79 23.22 2.75
N SER A 52 11.17 22.06 2.88
CA SER A 52 11.58 21.01 3.78
C SER A 52 12.15 19.90 2.91
N TRP A 53 13.00 19.07 3.48
CA TRP A 53 13.72 18.00 2.79
C TRP A 53 12.85 17.07 1.92
N GLY A 54 11.52 17.14 2.03
CA GLY A 54 10.55 16.53 1.12
C GLY A 54 10.59 17.02 -0.33
N GLU A 55 10.81 18.32 -0.60
CA GLU A 55 10.76 18.85 -1.97
C GLU A 55 11.96 18.40 -2.84
N LYS A 56 13.11 18.10 -2.22
CA LYS A 56 14.27 17.52 -2.94
C LYS A 56 14.01 16.06 -3.33
N PHE A 57 13.25 15.35 -2.50
CA PHE A 57 12.77 14.00 -2.82
C PHE A 57 11.69 14.07 -3.92
N ASP A 58 10.81 15.07 -3.87
CA ASP A 58 9.80 15.31 -4.90
C ASP A 58 10.41 15.76 -6.23
N THR A 59 11.47 16.57 -6.24
CA THR A 59 12.16 16.96 -7.48
C THR A 59 12.90 15.76 -8.12
N LEU A 60 13.43 14.86 -7.28
CA LEU A 60 14.04 13.60 -7.70
C LEU A 60 12.99 12.60 -8.23
N LEU A 61 11.77 12.63 -7.67
CA LEU A 61 10.60 11.88 -8.14
C LEU A 61 9.95 12.48 -9.41
N THR A 62 10.06 13.79 -9.64
CA THR A 62 9.30 14.52 -10.68
C THR A 62 10.03 14.62 -12.04
N SER A 63 11.29 14.19 -12.13
CA SER A 63 11.99 14.18 -13.42
C SER A 63 11.50 13.04 -14.33
N LYS A 64 10.75 13.37 -15.39
CA LYS A 64 10.10 12.41 -16.33
C LYS A 64 10.99 11.28 -16.90
N CYS A 65 12.31 11.45 -16.92
CA CYS A 65 13.26 10.44 -17.40
C CYS A 65 14.03 9.73 -16.27
N LEU A 66 14.26 10.42 -15.15
CA LEU A 66 15.02 9.93 -13.99
C LEU A 66 14.12 9.32 -12.90
N GLY A 67 12.81 9.57 -12.93
CA GLY A 67 11.82 8.96 -12.03
C GLY A 67 11.70 7.44 -12.22
N PHE A 68 11.90 6.93 -13.43
CA PHE A 68 11.91 5.48 -13.71
C PHE A 68 13.05 4.76 -12.98
N PRO A 69 14.34 5.13 -13.17
CA PRO A 69 15.44 4.54 -12.41
C PRO A 69 15.33 4.79 -10.91
N MET A 70 14.87 5.99 -10.52
CA MET A 70 14.80 6.36 -9.11
C MET A 70 13.78 5.54 -8.32
N MET A 71 12.61 5.23 -8.91
CA MET A 71 11.63 4.32 -8.29
C MET A 71 12.20 2.92 -8.08
N LEU A 72 12.91 2.37 -9.06
CA LEU A 72 13.54 1.06 -8.95
C LEU A 72 14.64 1.06 -7.87
N LEU A 73 15.44 2.14 -7.82
CA LEU A 73 16.49 2.33 -6.82
C LEU A 73 15.91 2.41 -5.41
N MET A 74 14.78 3.12 -5.23
CA MET A 74 14.08 3.19 -3.94
C MET A 74 13.57 1.81 -3.48
N LEU A 75 13.01 1.01 -4.40
CA LEU A 75 12.65 -0.38 -4.09
C LEU A 75 13.90 -1.23 -3.76
N GLY A 76 15.01 -1.02 -4.46
CA GLY A 76 16.29 -1.66 -4.18
C GLY A 76 16.83 -1.31 -2.78
N ILE A 77 16.71 -0.05 -2.36
CA ILE A 77 17.06 0.39 -1.00
C ILE A 77 16.20 -0.34 0.03
N VAL A 78 14.89 -0.46 -0.21
CA VAL A 78 14.00 -1.21 0.68
C VAL A 78 14.45 -2.66 0.81
N PHE A 79 14.71 -3.35 -0.30
CA PHE A 79 15.22 -4.72 -0.27
C PHE A 79 16.57 -4.84 0.45
N TRP A 80 17.48 -3.89 0.22
CA TRP A 80 18.76 -3.83 0.91
C TRP A 80 18.57 -3.71 2.42
N VAL A 81 17.71 -2.79 2.86
CA VAL A 81 17.36 -2.59 4.27
C VAL A 81 16.70 -3.86 4.83
N THR A 82 15.83 -4.52 4.10
CA THR A 82 15.21 -5.78 4.53
C THR A 82 16.27 -6.88 4.71
N ILE A 83 17.19 -7.08 3.75
CA ILE A 83 18.20 -8.15 3.84
C ILE A 83 19.18 -7.90 4.98
N VAL A 84 19.76 -6.69 5.05
CA VAL A 84 20.74 -6.33 6.08
C VAL A 84 20.06 -6.25 7.44
N GLY A 85 18.88 -5.64 7.49
CA GLY A 85 18.07 -5.49 8.70
C GLY A 85 17.58 -6.82 9.25
N ALA A 86 17.23 -7.78 8.40
CA ALA A 86 16.77 -9.11 8.80
C ALA A 86 17.89 -10.03 9.30
N ASN A 87 19.14 -9.80 8.90
CA ASN A 87 20.26 -10.63 9.31
C ASN A 87 20.49 -10.60 10.84
N TYR A 88 20.31 -9.43 11.47
CA TYR A 88 20.40 -9.26 12.92
C TYR A 88 19.34 -10.07 13.72
N PRO A 89 18.03 -9.87 13.48
CA PRO A 89 16.99 -10.65 14.15
C PRO A 89 17.03 -12.13 13.74
N SER A 90 17.46 -12.46 12.52
CA SER A 90 17.73 -13.85 12.11
C SER A 90 18.76 -14.52 12.99
N ALA A 91 19.91 -13.87 13.20
CA ALA A 91 20.95 -14.41 14.07
C ALA A 91 20.49 -14.54 15.53
N MET A 92 19.70 -13.60 16.03
CA MET A 92 19.12 -13.66 17.38
C MET A 92 18.12 -14.82 17.51
N LEU A 93 17.21 -14.97 16.55
CA LEU A 93 16.21 -16.03 16.53
C LEU A 93 16.86 -17.40 16.38
N ALA A 94 17.86 -17.53 15.52
CA ALA A 94 18.64 -18.76 15.34
C ALA A 94 19.34 -19.15 16.65
N LYS A 95 20.01 -18.22 17.33
CA LYS A 95 20.65 -18.48 18.63
C LYS A 95 19.64 -18.96 19.67
N PHE A 96 18.47 -18.34 19.71
CA PHE A 96 17.41 -18.73 20.64
C PHE A 96 16.86 -20.14 20.35
N LEU A 97 16.55 -20.44 19.09
CA LEU A 97 16.08 -21.76 18.68
C LEU A 97 17.14 -22.86 18.90
N PHE A 98 18.40 -22.60 18.56
CA PHE A 98 19.48 -23.57 18.80
C PHE A 98 19.78 -23.76 20.28
N TRP A 99 19.58 -22.73 21.11
CA TRP A 99 19.66 -22.87 22.56
C TRP A 99 18.57 -23.81 23.09
N ILE A 100 17.34 -23.70 22.59
CA ILE A 100 16.25 -24.65 22.90
C ILE A 100 16.59 -26.06 22.40
N GLU A 101 17.15 -26.19 21.19
CA GLU A 101 17.62 -27.48 20.65
C GLU A 101 18.58 -28.17 21.63
N GLY A 102 19.54 -27.42 22.18
CA GLY A 102 20.52 -27.92 23.13
C GLY A 102 19.89 -28.45 24.41
N HIS A 103 18.92 -27.72 24.98
CA HIS A 103 18.18 -28.17 26.17
C HIS A 103 17.33 -29.40 25.89
N LEU A 104 16.63 -29.41 24.76
CA LEU A 104 15.78 -30.52 24.36
C LEU A 104 16.62 -31.78 24.08
N SER A 105 17.79 -31.61 23.47
CA SER A 105 18.77 -32.67 23.27
C SER A 105 19.26 -33.25 24.61
N ASN A 106 19.61 -32.41 25.58
CA ASN A 106 20.07 -32.85 26.90
C ASN A 106 18.98 -33.60 27.68
N LEU A 107 17.71 -33.18 27.55
CA LEU A 107 16.55 -33.88 28.11
C LEU A 107 16.38 -35.27 27.52
N PHE A 108 16.48 -35.41 26.20
CA PHE A 108 16.39 -36.71 25.53
C PHE A 108 17.53 -37.66 25.91
N VAL A 109 18.74 -37.14 26.08
CA VAL A 109 19.88 -37.93 26.57
C VAL A 109 19.68 -38.35 28.02
N ALA A 110 19.18 -37.45 28.88
CA ALA A 110 18.88 -37.76 30.29
C ALA A 110 17.78 -38.81 30.45
N LEU A 111 16.83 -38.88 29.51
CA LEU A 111 15.76 -39.88 29.46
C LEU A 111 16.19 -41.22 28.83
N GLN A 112 17.48 -41.39 28.48
CA GLN A 112 18.01 -42.57 27.76
C GLN A 112 17.22 -42.90 26.48
N ALA A 113 16.81 -41.88 25.73
CA ALA A 113 16.12 -42.09 24.46
C ALA A 113 17.04 -42.80 23.44
N PRO A 114 16.50 -43.67 22.57
CA PRO A 114 17.29 -44.31 21.52
C PRO A 114 17.93 -43.29 20.56
N GLU A 115 19.20 -43.49 20.22
CA GLU A 115 19.98 -42.59 19.33
C GLU A 115 19.30 -42.34 17.97
N TRP A 116 18.62 -43.35 17.41
CA TRP A 116 17.92 -43.22 16.13
C TRP A 116 16.75 -42.22 16.21
N LEU A 117 16.05 -42.18 17.34
CA LEU A 117 14.91 -41.29 17.57
C LEU A 117 15.38 -39.87 17.84
N HIS A 118 16.43 -39.73 18.66
CA HIS A 118 17.07 -38.43 18.94
C HIS A 118 17.63 -37.80 17.66
N GLY A 119 18.37 -38.57 16.87
CA GLY A 119 18.97 -38.10 15.61
C GLY A 119 17.93 -37.68 14.58
N MET A 120 16.86 -38.46 14.40
CA MET A 120 15.80 -38.13 13.45
C MET A 120 15.02 -36.88 13.89
N LEU A 121 14.60 -36.82 15.15
CA LEU A 121 13.67 -35.80 15.62
C LEU A 121 14.36 -34.47 15.96
N ILE A 122 15.45 -34.51 16.71
CA ILE A 122 16.18 -33.30 17.15
C ILE A 122 17.10 -32.82 16.01
N LYS A 123 18.05 -33.66 15.60
CA LYS A 123 19.08 -33.25 14.63
C LYS A 123 18.57 -33.15 13.19
N GLY A 124 17.46 -33.83 12.88
CA GLY A 124 16.80 -33.76 11.57
C GLY A 124 15.66 -32.76 11.56
N VAL A 125 14.50 -33.15 12.09
CA VAL A 125 13.26 -32.35 11.98
C VAL A 125 13.39 -31.00 12.69
N TYR A 126 13.75 -30.99 13.98
CA TYR A 126 13.82 -29.73 14.73
C TYR A 126 14.87 -28.78 14.13
N ARG A 127 16.07 -29.27 13.85
CA ARG A 127 17.16 -28.44 13.31
C ARG A 127 16.83 -27.83 11.95
N THR A 128 16.19 -28.59 11.06
CA THR A 128 15.77 -28.08 9.74
C THR A 128 14.67 -27.03 9.89
N LEU A 129 13.65 -27.28 10.73
CA LEU A 129 12.60 -26.31 11.02
C LEU A 129 13.17 -25.03 11.64
N ALA A 130 14.05 -25.17 12.63
CA ALA A 130 14.67 -24.05 13.30
C ALA A 130 15.47 -23.18 12.31
N TRP A 131 16.21 -23.81 11.41
CA TRP A 131 16.95 -23.12 10.35
C TRP A 131 16.03 -22.40 9.36
N VAL A 132 14.99 -23.07 8.84
CA VAL A 132 14.04 -22.48 7.89
C VAL A 132 13.33 -21.29 8.51
N ILE A 133 12.81 -21.44 9.74
CA ILE A 133 12.14 -20.35 10.46
C ILE A 133 13.11 -19.19 10.68
N SER A 134 14.34 -19.47 11.11
CA SER A 134 15.32 -18.41 11.39
C SER A 134 15.77 -17.66 10.14
N VAL A 135 15.85 -18.31 8.98
CA VAL A 135 16.27 -17.67 7.72
C VAL A 135 15.13 -16.92 7.04
N MET A 136 13.91 -17.47 7.07
CA MET A 136 12.82 -16.96 6.23
C MET A 136 11.84 -16.03 6.97
N LEU A 137 11.65 -16.21 8.28
CA LEU A 137 10.72 -15.40 9.07
C LEU A 137 11.18 -13.95 9.21
N PRO A 138 12.46 -13.65 9.53
CA PRO A 138 12.89 -12.28 9.78
C PRO A 138 12.79 -11.34 8.56
N PRO A 139 13.19 -11.75 7.34
CA PRO A 139 12.99 -10.93 6.14
C PRO A 139 11.51 -10.60 5.93
N MET A 140 10.61 -11.58 6.05
CA MET A 140 9.17 -11.37 5.88
C MET A 140 8.60 -10.41 6.92
N ALA A 141 9.03 -10.53 8.17
CA ALA A 141 8.56 -9.68 9.27
C ALA A 141 8.93 -8.21 9.10
N ILE A 142 10.09 -7.91 8.50
CA ILE A 142 10.53 -6.53 8.22
C ILE A 142 9.98 -6.03 6.88
N PHE A 143 9.92 -6.92 5.89
CA PHE A 143 9.43 -6.59 4.56
C PHE A 143 7.98 -6.15 4.59
N PHE A 144 7.12 -6.84 5.35
CA PHE A 144 5.68 -6.58 5.34
C PHE A 144 5.31 -5.14 5.80
N PRO A 145 5.76 -4.63 6.96
CA PRO A 145 5.48 -3.25 7.37
C PRO A 145 5.99 -2.22 6.36
N ILE A 146 7.20 -2.41 5.83
CA ILE A 146 7.78 -1.49 4.86
C ILE A 146 6.97 -1.54 3.55
N PHE A 147 6.60 -2.73 3.10
CA PHE A 147 5.82 -2.96 1.89
C PHE A 147 4.43 -2.31 1.99
N THR A 148 3.71 -2.49 3.10
CA THR A 148 2.41 -1.83 3.33
C THR A 148 2.56 -0.31 3.32
N LEU A 149 3.62 0.22 3.94
CA LEU A 149 3.89 1.66 3.90
C LEU A 149 4.19 2.15 2.47
N LEU A 150 4.89 1.34 1.66
CA LEU A 150 5.10 1.61 0.23
C LEU A 150 3.81 1.48 -0.61
N GLU A 151 2.87 0.62 -0.19
CA GLU A 151 1.56 0.44 -0.81
C GLU A 151 0.68 1.67 -0.56
N ASP A 152 0.63 2.12 0.70
CA ASP A 152 -0.09 3.31 1.13
C ASP A 152 0.42 4.58 0.43
N LEU A 153 1.72 4.66 0.14
CA LEU A 153 2.33 5.74 -0.65
C LEU A 153 2.05 5.64 -2.17
N GLY A 154 1.40 4.56 -2.63
CA GLY A 154 1.13 4.32 -4.04
C GLY A 154 2.39 4.03 -4.87
N LEU A 155 3.52 3.72 -4.24
CA LEU A 155 4.78 3.40 -4.93
C LEU A 155 4.72 2.01 -5.57
N LEU A 156 4.10 1.03 -4.90
CA LEU A 156 3.95 -0.33 -5.42
C LEU A 156 3.16 -0.40 -6.73
N PRO A 157 1.98 0.24 -6.86
CA PRO A 157 1.26 0.33 -8.13
C PRO A 157 2.11 0.94 -9.25
N ARG A 158 2.89 1.98 -8.95
CA ARG A 158 3.78 2.63 -9.94
C ARG A 158 4.89 1.69 -10.39
N VAL A 159 5.57 1.01 -9.46
CA VAL A 159 6.64 0.06 -9.78
C VAL A 159 6.09 -1.17 -10.52
N ALA A 160 4.89 -1.65 -10.19
CA ALA A 160 4.26 -2.75 -10.92
C ALA A 160 3.98 -2.37 -12.37
N PHE A 161 3.40 -1.18 -12.63
CA PHE A 161 3.20 -0.67 -13.99
C PHE A 161 4.54 -0.48 -14.73
N ASN A 162 5.55 -0.03 -14.01
CA ASN A 162 6.90 0.15 -14.51
C ASN A 162 7.52 -1.16 -15.02
N LEU A 163 7.41 -2.22 -14.22
CA LEU A 163 7.85 -3.56 -14.56
C LEU A 163 7.01 -4.16 -15.69
N ASP A 164 5.70 -3.93 -15.71
CA ASP A 164 4.79 -4.41 -16.75
C ASP A 164 5.18 -3.89 -18.15
N ASN A 165 5.62 -2.63 -18.26
CA ASN A 165 6.13 -2.09 -19.52
C ASN A 165 7.43 -2.76 -20.00
N PHE A 166 8.28 -3.22 -19.07
CA PHE A 166 9.49 -3.99 -19.39
C PHE A 166 9.14 -5.42 -19.80
N PHE A 167 8.18 -6.05 -19.12
CA PHE A 167 7.66 -7.36 -19.49
C PHE A 167 7.01 -7.36 -20.88
N LYS A 168 6.23 -6.32 -21.21
CA LYS A 168 5.66 -6.11 -22.55
C LYS A 168 6.73 -5.97 -23.63
N LYS A 169 7.81 -5.23 -23.37
CA LYS A 169 8.96 -5.11 -24.29
C LYS A 169 9.79 -6.39 -24.43
N ALA A 170 9.82 -7.23 -23.39
CA ALA A 170 10.55 -8.49 -23.39
C ALA A 170 9.80 -9.64 -24.09
N GLY A 171 8.65 -9.36 -24.73
CA GLY A 171 7.87 -10.37 -25.46
C GLY A 171 6.83 -11.10 -24.61
N GLY A 172 6.53 -10.61 -23.40
CA GLY A 172 5.38 -11.05 -22.59
C GLY A 172 4.07 -10.53 -23.18
N GLN A 173 3.62 -11.11 -24.28
CA GLN A 173 2.26 -10.99 -24.79
C GLN A 173 1.50 -12.25 -24.39
N TRP A 174 0.87 -12.24 -23.20
CA TRP A 174 -0.27 -13.09 -22.85
C TRP A 174 -1.15 -12.34 -21.84
#